data_AF-A0AAX6I6F8-F1
#
_entry.id   AF-A0AAX6I6F8-F1
#
_cell.length_a   1.000
_cell.length_b   1.000
_cell.length_c   1.000
_cell.angle_alpha   90.00
_cell.angle_beta   90.00
_cell.angle_gamma   90.00
#
_symmetry.space_group_name_H-M   'P 1'
#
loop_
_entity.id
_entity.type
_entity.pdbx_description
1 polymer ?
#
loop_
_entity_poly.entity_id
_entity_poly.type
_entity_poly.pdbx_seq_one_letter_code
_entity_poly.pdbx_strand_id
1 'polypeptide(L)'
;MNDNGTMLVSGGTEKVVRVWDPRTGSKNMKLRGHTDNIRALLLDSTGRFCLSGSSDSMIRLWDLGQQRCVHSYAVHTDSVWALASTPSFSHVYSGGRDLSLYLTDLSTRESLLLCTKEHPILQLALQDDSLWVATTDSSVHRWPAEGRNPQKTFQKGGSFLAGNLSFSRARACLDGSTVQVPVYEEPSFTIPGIPGIVQHEILNNRRQVLTKDASGSVKLWEITRGVVIEDYGKVSFEGKKEELFEMVSIPAWFTMDTRLGSLSIHLDTPQCFSAEMYAVDLNIVGASEDLKINLAQETLRGLLAHWVARRKQRPGSQASSNGDTPSGKDASIRTVSHSRIEVDDGAGNHNATVYPAFEFSTVSPPSIITEGTYGGPWRKRITDLDGTEDEKDLPWWCIDCVLNGRMPTRENTKCSFYLHPCEGLAAQSLTQGKLSAPRILRIHKVVNYVIEKLVLDKPFEGGSSDGGFGLGLGVGQGQLSSVADGSFRSGMKSWQKIKPSIEILCNNQVLSPEMSLATVRAYVWKKPEDLILNYRVMQTR
;
A
#
# COMPACT_ATOMS: atom_id res chain seq x y z
N MET A 1 17.19 32.28 -9.23
CA MET A 1 17.35 33.36 -10.24
C MET A 1 17.09 34.68 -9.53
N ASN A 2 17.75 35.78 -9.89
CA ASN A 2 17.41 37.10 -9.33
C ASN A 2 16.13 37.66 -9.96
N ASP A 3 15.58 38.72 -9.37
CA ASP A 3 14.31 39.34 -9.79
C ASP A 3 14.32 39.81 -11.25
N ASN A 4 15.46 40.33 -11.72
CA ASN A 4 15.62 40.81 -13.10
C ASN A 4 15.85 39.68 -14.13
N GLY A 5 15.95 38.43 -13.67
CA GLY A 5 16.21 37.27 -14.52
C GLY A 5 17.56 37.31 -15.26
N THR A 6 18.53 38.09 -14.78
CA THR A 6 19.86 38.23 -15.39
C THR A 6 20.85 37.19 -14.88
N MET A 7 20.62 36.65 -13.68
CA MET A 7 21.54 35.75 -13.02
C MET A 7 20.78 34.53 -12.48
N LEU A 8 21.28 33.35 -12.85
CA LEU A 8 20.88 32.08 -12.27
C LEU A 8 22.06 31.51 -11.50
N VAL A 9 21.81 31.11 -10.26
CA VAL A 9 22.80 30.41 -9.43
C VAL A 9 22.29 29.03 -9.07
N SER A 10 23.22 28.07 -9.00
CA SER A 10 22.93 26.74 -8.49
C SER A 10 24.00 26.31 -7.51
N GLY A 11 23.60 25.42 -6.62
CA GLY A 11 24.43 24.79 -5.61
C GLY A 11 23.89 23.38 -5.39
N GLY A 12 24.76 22.47 -5.00
CA GLY A 12 24.40 21.08 -4.77
C GLY A 12 25.60 20.28 -4.29
N THR A 13 25.62 18.98 -4.60
CA THR A 13 26.63 18.02 -4.11
C THR A 13 28.02 18.25 -4.66
N GLU A 14 28.17 19.07 -5.71
CA GLU A 14 29.47 19.53 -6.22
C GLU A 14 30.17 20.53 -5.27
N LYS A 15 29.50 21.01 -4.22
CA LYS A 15 30.06 21.89 -3.17
C LYS A 15 30.51 23.27 -3.68
N VAL A 16 30.00 23.65 -4.85
CA VAL A 16 30.41 24.83 -5.61
C VAL A 16 29.16 25.58 -6.04
N VAL A 17 29.20 26.91 -5.91
CA VAL A 17 28.17 27.78 -6.50
C VAL A 17 28.54 28.04 -7.95
N ARG A 18 27.65 27.67 -8.87
CA ARG A 18 27.79 27.98 -10.29
C ARG A 18 26.84 29.12 -10.66
N VAL A 19 27.28 29.97 -11.58
CA VAL A 19 26.54 31.17 -12.01
C VAL A 19 26.39 31.15 -13.53
N TRP A 20 25.20 31.46 -14.01
CA TRP A 20 24.85 31.56 -15.42
C TRP A 20 24.07 32.83 -15.70
N ASP A 21 24.19 33.31 -16.94
CA ASP A 21 23.20 34.19 -17.53
C ASP A 21 22.13 33.31 -18.22
N PRO A 22 20.89 33.26 -17.70
CA PRO A 22 19.86 32.40 -18.27
C PRO A 22 19.36 32.89 -19.63
N ARG A 23 19.58 34.17 -20.00
CA ARG A 23 19.17 34.70 -21.30
C ARG A 23 20.05 34.21 -22.44
N THR A 24 21.36 34.11 -22.19
CA THR A 24 22.34 33.66 -23.19
C THR A 24 22.71 32.18 -23.06
N GLY A 25 22.44 31.56 -21.90
CA GLY A 25 22.91 30.22 -21.56
C GLY A 25 24.40 30.15 -21.20
N SER A 26 25.07 31.31 -21.10
CA SER A 26 26.51 31.40 -20.84
C SER A 26 26.86 31.02 -19.40
N LYS A 27 27.89 30.19 -19.25
CA LYS A 27 28.48 29.85 -17.94
C LYS A 27 29.40 30.97 -17.52
N ASN A 28 29.03 31.71 -16.48
CA ASN A 28 29.77 32.90 -16.09
C ASN A 28 30.86 32.58 -15.07
N MET A 29 30.55 31.80 -14.01
CA MET A 29 31.46 31.72 -12.85
C MET A 29 31.36 30.38 -12.10
N LYS A 30 32.45 30.05 -11.38
CA LYS A 30 32.55 28.89 -10.49
C LYS A 30 33.15 29.31 -9.15
N LEU A 31 32.33 29.40 -8.11
CA LEU A 31 32.73 29.86 -6.78
C LEU A 31 32.97 28.67 -5.84
N ARG A 32 34.23 28.47 -5.46
CA ARG A 32 34.67 27.37 -4.57
C ARG A 32 34.84 27.89 -3.15
N GLY A 33 34.43 27.09 -2.16
CA GLY A 33 34.69 27.37 -0.74
C GLY A 33 33.88 26.54 0.23
N HIS A 34 32.69 26.07 -0.14
CA HIS A 34 31.97 25.11 0.68
C HIS A 34 32.67 23.74 0.69
N THR A 35 32.56 23.04 1.82
CA THR A 35 33.15 21.71 2.02
C THR A 35 32.12 20.58 1.94
N ASP A 36 30.84 20.92 1.81
CA ASP A 36 29.73 19.97 1.67
C ASP A 36 28.61 20.52 0.77
N ASN A 37 27.52 19.76 0.65
CA ASN A 37 26.37 20.02 -0.21
C ASN A 37 25.70 21.37 0.11
N ILE A 38 25.52 22.19 -0.92
CA ILE A 38 24.83 23.47 -0.81
C ILE A 38 23.34 23.23 -0.94
N ARG A 39 22.56 23.65 0.07
CA ARG A 39 21.12 23.35 0.18
C ARG A 39 20.23 24.58 0.04
N ALA A 40 20.75 25.76 0.38
CA ALA A 40 20.03 27.03 0.25
C ALA A 40 20.85 28.04 -0.54
N LEU A 41 20.18 28.84 -1.37
CA LEU A 41 20.77 29.93 -2.13
C LEU A 41 19.82 31.12 -2.14
N LEU A 42 20.35 32.33 -1.96
CA LEU A 42 19.65 33.59 -2.14
C LEU A 42 20.50 34.53 -2.98
N LEU A 43 19.85 35.31 -3.84
CA LEU A 43 20.47 36.40 -4.58
C LEU A 43 19.91 37.72 -4.07
N ASP A 44 20.73 38.76 -4.08
CA ASP A 44 20.24 40.12 -3.92
C ASP A 44 19.50 40.57 -5.21
N SER A 45 18.65 41.59 -5.08
CA SER A 45 17.88 42.12 -6.22
C SER A 45 18.79 42.65 -7.33
N THR A 46 19.98 43.15 -6.98
CA THR A 46 20.97 43.67 -7.95
C THR A 46 21.70 42.56 -8.72
N GLY A 47 21.73 41.33 -8.19
CA GLY A 47 22.53 40.23 -8.71
C GLY A 47 24.04 40.39 -8.46
N ARG A 48 24.45 41.24 -7.52
CA ARG A 48 25.85 41.43 -7.10
C ARG A 48 26.26 40.42 -6.04
N PHE A 49 25.36 40.09 -5.13
CA PHE A 49 25.64 39.25 -3.98
C PHE A 49 24.83 37.95 -4.00
N CYS A 50 25.45 36.89 -3.51
CA CYS A 50 24.82 35.59 -3.32
C CYS A 50 25.07 35.10 -1.90
N LEU A 51 24.04 34.62 -1.21
CA LEU A 51 24.17 33.87 0.04
C LEU A 51 23.96 32.40 -0.24
N SER A 52 24.76 31.55 0.41
CA SER A 52 24.61 30.11 0.34
C SER A 52 24.67 29.46 1.72
N GLY A 53 23.75 28.54 1.99
CA GLY A 53 23.70 27.70 3.18
C GLY A 53 24.03 26.26 2.81
N SER A 54 24.88 25.61 3.60
CA SER A 54 25.47 24.31 3.28
C SER A 54 25.38 23.31 4.42
N SER A 55 25.46 22.03 4.07
CA SER A 55 25.62 20.93 5.03
C SER A 55 26.93 21.03 5.83
N ASP A 56 27.88 21.88 5.43
CA ASP A 56 29.11 22.14 6.19
C ASP A 56 28.92 23.07 7.40
N SER A 57 27.67 23.29 7.83
CA SER A 57 27.25 24.19 8.91
C SER A 57 27.51 25.70 8.69
N MET A 58 28.00 26.08 7.51
CA MET A 58 28.34 27.48 7.21
C MET A 58 27.33 28.15 6.28
N ILE A 59 27.16 29.44 6.50
CA ILE A 59 26.55 30.37 5.55
C ILE A 59 27.68 31.17 4.91
N ARG A 60 27.66 31.36 3.60
CA ARG A 60 28.67 32.17 2.90
C ARG A 60 28.02 33.29 2.09
N LEU A 61 28.62 34.47 2.17
CA LEU A 61 28.31 35.62 1.30
C LEU A 61 29.37 35.71 0.21
N TRP A 62 28.91 35.68 -1.03
CA TRP A 62 29.72 35.78 -2.24
C TRP A 62 29.47 37.11 -2.92
N ASP A 63 30.55 37.76 -3.36
CA ASP A 63 30.47 38.87 -4.30
C ASP A 63 30.72 38.29 -5.70
N LEU A 64 29.69 38.37 -6.53
CA LEU A 64 29.70 37.85 -7.89
C LEU A 64 30.56 38.72 -8.82
N GLY A 65 30.67 40.03 -8.56
CA GLY A 65 31.56 40.91 -9.31
C GLY A 65 33.03 40.62 -9.05
N GLN A 66 33.39 40.35 -7.78
CA GLN A 66 34.74 39.98 -7.38
C GLN A 66 35.04 38.47 -7.51
N GLN A 67 34.03 37.66 -7.81
CA GLN A 67 34.12 36.21 -7.97
C GLN A 67 34.73 35.49 -6.76
N ARG A 68 34.44 35.96 -5.54
CA ARG A 68 35.03 35.40 -4.31
C ARG A 68 34.05 35.38 -3.14
N CYS A 69 34.36 34.53 -2.16
CA CYS A 69 33.72 34.58 -0.86
C CYS A 69 34.18 35.85 -0.14
N VAL A 70 33.24 36.66 0.34
CA VAL A 70 33.51 37.86 1.15
C VAL A 70 33.49 37.49 2.63
N HIS A 71 32.46 36.77 3.07
CA HIS A 71 32.26 36.39 4.47
C HIS A 71 31.78 34.94 4.59
N SER A 72 32.12 34.34 5.73
CA SER A 72 31.59 33.04 6.18
C SER A 72 31.02 33.24 7.58
N TYR A 73 29.79 32.80 7.81
CA TYR A 73 29.08 32.93 9.08
C TYR A 73 28.93 31.54 9.70
N ALA A 74 29.65 31.31 10.80
CA ALA A 74 29.62 30.09 11.60
C ALA A 74 28.57 30.19 12.72
N VAL A 75 27.29 30.08 12.33
CA VAL A 75 26.15 30.29 13.24
C VAL A 75 25.54 28.96 13.70
N HIS A 76 25.41 28.00 12.79
CA HIS A 76 24.74 26.73 13.05
C HIS A 76 25.70 25.66 13.57
N THR A 77 25.17 24.71 14.33
CA THR A 77 25.94 23.57 14.87
C THR A 77 25.92 22.34 13.95
N ASP A 78 25.02 22.35 12.97
CA ASP A 78 24.82 21.31 11.96
C ASP A 78 24.40 21.98 10.63
N SER A 79 24.04 21.18 9.63
CA SER A 79 23.71 21.54 8.27
C SER A 79 22.67 22.67 8.16
N VAL A 80 22.95 23.68 7.35
CA VAL A 80 22.02 24.78 7.02
C VAL A 80 21.22 24.41 5.78
N TRP A 81 19.90 24.40 5.89
CA TRP A 81 19.00 23.91 4.84
C TRP A 81 18.14 25.00 4.23
N ALA A 82 17.85 26.05 4.99
CA ALA A 82 16.95 27.12 4.59
C ALA A 82 17.57 28.48 4.89
N LEU A 83 17.36 29.42 3.97
CA LEU A 83 17.69 30.82 4.14
C LEU A 83 16.51 31.68 3.68
N ALA A 84 16.28 32.81 4.33
CA ALA A 84 15.42 33.89 3.84
C ALA A 84 16.10 35.23 4.13
N SER A 85 16.10 36.17 3.19
CA SER A 85 16.69 37.50 3.39
C SER A 85 15.61 38.55 3.57
N THR A 86 15.98 39.62 4.28
CA THR A 86 15.22 40.88 4.23
C THR A 86 15.26 41.50 2.83
N PRO A 87 14.28 42.33 2.42
CA PRO A 87 14.28 42.97 1.10
C PRO A 87 15.50 43.85 0.83
N SER A 88 16.10 44.42 1.88
CA SER A 88 17.33 45.22 1.79
C SER A 88 18.60 44.38 1.67
N PHE A 89 18.51 43.05 1.76
CA PHE A 89 19.64 42.12 1.77
C PHE A 89 20.70 42.46 2.83
N SER A 90 20.27 43.07 3.95
CA SER A 90 21.15 43.43 5.08
C SER A 90 21.19 42.35 6.15
N HIS A 91 20.10 41.62 6.29
CA HIS A 91 19.94 40.55 7.28
C HIS A 91 19.43 39.28 6.63
N VAL A 92 19.85 38.15 7.20
CA VAL A 92 19.45 36.80 6.78
C VAL A 92 18.89 36.00 7.96
N TYR A 93 17.77 35.34 7.71
CA TYR A 93 17.22 34.29 8.55
C TYR A 93 17.75 32.95 8.07
N SER A 94 18.19 32.10 8.99
CA SER A 94 18.78 30.80 8.67
C SER A 94 18.30 29.70 9.59
N GLY A 95 18.07 28.52 9.03
CA GLY A 95 17.58 27.34 9.74
C GLY A 95 18.03 26.05 9.08
N GLY A 96 18.11 24.98 9.86
CA GLY A 96 18.48 23.68 9.33
C GLY A 96 18.32 22.52 10.30
N ARG A 97 19.31 21.63 10.29
CA ARG A 97 19.29 20.35 11.02
C ARG A 97 19.43 20.51 12.54
N ASP A 98 20.06 21.58 12.99
CA ASP A 98 20.27 21.91 14.41
C ASP A 98 19.04 22.50 15.11
N LEU A 99 17.87 22.46 14.45
CA LEU A 99 16.57 22.89 14.96
C LEU A 99 16.46 24.39 15.27
N SER A 100 17.54 25.14 15.08
CA SER A 100 17.68 26.51 15.52
C SER A 100 17.39 27.48 14.39
N LEU A 101 16.66 28.55 14.70
CA LEU A 101 16.39 29.64 13.77
C LEU A 101 17.17 30.87 14.22
N TYR A 102 18.07 31.35 13.37
CA TYR A 102 18.87 32.54 13.63
C TYR A 102 18.51 33.70 12.72
N LEU A 103 18.74 34.91 13.20
CA LEU A 103 18.79 36.15 12.42
C LEU A 103 20.21 36.70 12.47
N THR A 104 20.83 36.90 11.32
CA THR A 104 22.21 37.38 11.21
C THR A 104 22.25 38.71 10.44
N ASP A 105 22.88 39.72 11.02
CA ASP A 105 23.28 40.95 10.32
C ASP A 105 24.53 40.67 9.48
N LEU A 106 24.43 40.88 8.17
CA LEU A 106 25.50 40.53 7.23
C LEU A 106 26.70 41.49 7.30
N SER A 107 26.48 42.71 7.82
CA SER A 107 27.48 43.77 7.92
C SER A 107 28.28 43.70 9.22
N THR A 108 27.60 43.61 10.36
CA THR A 108 28.23 43.50 11.69
C THR A 108 28.66 42.08 12.01
N ARG A 109 28.07 41.09 11.32
CA ARG A 109 28.19 39.65 11.60
C ARG A 109 27.60 39.25 12.95
N GLU A 110 26.77 40.09 13.55
CA GLU A 110 26.04 39.72 14.74
C GLU A 110 24.89 38.76 14.40
N SER A 111 24.72 37.74 15.22
CA SER A 111 23.70 36.70 15.07
C SER A 111 22.89 36.60 16.35
N LEU A 112 21.59 36.36 16.20
CA LEU A 112 20.62 36.27 17.30
C LEU A 112 19.79 35.00 17.14
N LEU A 113 19.66 34.22 18.21
CA LEU A 113 18.80 33.04 18.25
C LEU A 113 17.34 33.45 18.42
N LEU A 114 16.52 33.23 17.40
CA LEU A 114 15.09 33.58 17.44
C LEU A 114 14.26 32.53 18.16
N CYS A 115 14.40 31.27 17.76
CA CYS A 115 13.70 30.14 18.38
C CYS A 115 14.48 28.84 18.17
N THR A 116 14.26 27.88 19.07
CA THR A 116 14.68 26.48 18.89
C THR A 116 13.43 25.62 18.76
N LYS A 117 13.38 24.77 17.74
CA LYS A 117 12.23 23.91 17.45
C LYS A 117 12.47 22.46 17.89
N GLU A 118 11.42 21.65 17.80
CA GLU A 118 11.49 20.19 17.98
C GLU A 118 11.89 19.45 16.69
N HIS A 119 11.74 20.11 15.53
CA HIS A 119 11.91 19.49 14.21
C HIS A 119 12.85 20.30 13.30
N PRO A 120 13.70 19.63 12.49
CA PRO A 120 14.58 20.30 11.53
C PRO A 120 13.84 21.23 10.57
N ILE A 121 14.44 22.40 10.31
CA ILE A 121 13.86 23.43 9.45
C ILE A 121 14.20 23.12 7.99
N LEU A 122 13.19 22.97 7.16
CA LEU A 122 13.35 22.65 5.73
C LEU A 122 13.30 23.89 4.84
N GLN A 123 12.42 24.84 5.16
CA GLN A 123 12.22 26.03 4.33
C GLN A 123 11.75 27.22 5.16
N LEU A 124 12.17 28.41 4.74
CA LEU A 124 11.84 29.70 5.33
C LEU A 124 11.22 30.59 4.26
N ALA A 125 10.17 31.33 4.61
CA ALA A 125 9.55 32.33 3.74
C ALA A 125 9.21 33.59 4.54
N LEU A 126 9.90 34.68 4.24
CA LEU A 126 9.60 35.99 4.82
C LEU A 126 8.46 36.64 4.06
N GLN A 127 7.42 37.06 4.79
CA GLN A 127 6.28 37.80 4.28
C GLN A 127 6.05 39.00 5.19
N ASP A 128 6.35 40.20 4.69
CA ASP A 128 6.31 41.45 5.47
C ASP A 128 7.07 41.32 6.80
N ASP A 129 6.35 41.45 7.92
CA ASP A 129 6.89 41.32 9.27
C ASP A 129 6.59 39.94 9.90
N SER A 130 6.49 38.91 9.08
CA SER A 130 6.24 37.53 9.50
C SER A 130 7.13 36.55 8.77
N LEU A 131 7.67 35.58 9.49
CA LEU A 131 8.48 34.52 8.93
C LEU A 131 7.75 33.19 9.06
N TRP A 132 7.40 32.60 7.92
CA TRP A 132 6.86 31.25 7.84
C TRP A 132 7.99 30.23 7.85
N VAL A 133 7.85 29.21 8.69
CA VAL A 133 8.87 28.19 8.93
C VAL A 133 8.24 26.81 8.72
N ALA A 134 8.65 26.13 7.67
CA ALA A 134 8.30 24.74 7.39
C ALA A 134 9.39 23.80 7.96
N THR A 135 8.97 22.72 8.59
CA THR A 135 9.85 21.73 9.22
C THR A 135 9.59 20.34 8.66
N THR A 136 10.25 19.31 9.21
CA THR A 136 9.93 17.92 8.90
C THR A 136 8.58 17.46 9.45
N ASP A 137 8.00 18.19 10.41
CA ASP A 137 6.60 17.98 10.80
C ASP A 137 5.63 18.59 9.78
N SER A 138 4.43 18.03 9.78
CA SER A 138 3.30 18.43 8.96
C SER A 138 2.77 19.83 9.25
N SER A 139 2.99 20.38 10.45
CA SER A 139 2.53 21.71 10.82
C SER A 139 3.48 22.81 10.32
N VAL A 140 2.90 23.98 10.02
CA VAL A 140 3.66 25.14 9.54
C VAL A 140 3.43 26.29 10.51
N HIS A 141 4.52 26.91 10.96
CA HIS A 141 4.47 27.93 11.99
C HIS A 141 4.89 29.29 11.45
N ARG A 142 4.19 30.34 11.91
CA ARG A 142 4.52 31.73 11.63
C ARG A 142 5.14 32.37 12.87
N TRP A 143 6.30 32.98 12.69
CA TRP A 143 7.03 33.68 13.73
C TRP A 143 7.05 35.19 13.45
N PRO A 144 7.03 36.04 14.48
CA PRO A 144 7.25 37.47 14.31
C PRO A 144 8.64 37.71 13.72
N ALA A 145 8.72 38.50 12.66
CA ALA A 145 9.97 38.88 12.02
C ALA A 145 9.93 40.37 11.74
N GLU A 146 10.83 41.18 12.25
CA GLU A 146 10.83 42.61 11.91
C GLU A 146 11.48 42.82 10.53
N GLY A 147 10.86 42.31 9.47
CA GLY A 147 11.42 42.24 8.12
C GLY A 147 11.82 43.60 7.55
N ARG A 148 11.12 44.68 7.96
CA ARG A 148 11.46 46.06 7.58
C ARG A 148 12.52 46.72 8.47
N ASN A 149 12.60 46.34 9.76
CA ASN A 149 13.57 46.90 10.70
C ASN A 149 14.09 45.84 11.70
N PRO A 150 14.93 44.89 11.23
CA PRO A 150 15.39 43.77 12.04
C PRO A 150 16.22 44.20 13.25
N GLN A 151 16.82 45.40 13.22
CA GLN A 151 17.64 45.98 14.30
C GLN A 151 16.91 46.08 15.64
N LYS A 152 15.59 46.28 15.64
CA LYS A 152 14.78 46.27 16.87
C LYS A 152 14.86 44.93 17.61
N THR A 153 15.04 43.83 16.87
CA THR A 153 15.18 42.49 17.47
C THR A 153 16.52 42.36 18.20
N PHE A 154 17.59 42.94 17.66
CA PHE A 154 18.92 42.95 18.27
C PHE A 154 18.99 43.82 19.54
N GLN A 155 18.17 44.87 19.64
CA GLN A 155 18.06 45.69 20.85
C GLN A 155 17.56 44.92 22.08
N LYS A 156 16.93 43.74 21.88
CA LYS A 156 16.49 42.87 22.97
C LYS A 156 17.66 42.12 23.66
N GLY A 157 18.88 42.23 23.13
CA GLY A 157 20.08 41.60 23.67
C GLY A 157 20.22 40.12 23.27
N GLY A 158 21.35 39.51 23.66
CA GLY A 158 21.62 38.09 23.38
C GLY A 158 22.22 37.79 22.01
N SER A 159 22.66 38.80 21.26
CA SER A 159 23.41 38.61 20.02
C SER A 159 24.87 38.18 20.26
N PHE A 160 25.45 37.48 19.30
CA PHE A 160 26.86 37.07 19.31
C PHE A 160 27.50 37.25 17.93
N LEU A 161 28.81 37.42 17.87
CA LEU A 161 29.52 37.56 16.60
C LEU A 161 29.71 36.20 15.91
N ALA A 162 29.19 36.06 14.69
CA ALA A 162 29.47 34.92 13.83
C ALA A 162 30.94 34.96 13.39
N GLY A 163 31.72 33.99 13.87
CA GLY A 163 33.15 33.90 13.58
C GLY A 163 33.44 33.42 12.15
N ASN A 164 34.65 33.72 11.66
CA ASN A 164 35.19 33.22 10.39
C ASN A 164 35.79 31.80 10.50
N LEU A 165 35.84 31.21 11.70
CA LEU A 165 36.54 29.95 12.00
C LEU A 165 35.55 28.79 12.22
N SER A 166 36.00 27.57 11.96
CA SER A 166 35.23 26.36 12.23
C SER A 166 34.87 26.22 13.72
N PHE A 167 33.72 25.59 13.94
CA PHE A 167 32.94 25.49 15.18
C PHE A 167 33.73 25.17 16.46
N SER A 168 34.83 24.43 16.37
CA SER A 168 35.64 24.03 17.53
C SER A 168 36.40 25.18 18.20
N ARG A 169 36.66 26.30 17.50
CA ARG A 169 37.37 27.47 18.07
C ARG A 169 36.45 28.65 18.40
N ALA A 170 35.21 28.66 17.91
CA ALA A 170 34.26 29.74 18.21
C ALA A 170 33.73 29.70 19.65
N ARG A 171 33.73 28.53 20.31
CA ARG A 171 33.44 28.40 21.75
C ARG A 171 34.53 28.99 22.67
N ALA A 172 35.70 29.34 22.15
CA ALA A 172 36.85 29.77 22.97
C ALA A 172 36.90 31.28 23.24
N CYS A 173 35.89 32.06 22.86
CA CYS A 173 35.86 33.50 23.14
C CYS A 173 34.48 33.92 23.63
N LEU A 174 34.18 33.53 24.88
CA LEU A 174 33.31 34.20 25.87
C LEU A 174 33.08 33.19 27.00
N ASP A 175 34.12 33.01 27.81
CA ASP A 175 34.05 32.30 29.09
C ASP A 175 32.96 32.92 29.97
N GLY A 176 32.06 32.07 30.48
CA GLY A 176 31.45 32.28 31.80
C GLY A 176 29.94 32.11 31.90
N SER A 177 29.15 32.63 30.96
CA SER A 177 27.69 32.63 31.12
C SER A 177 27.01 32.99 29.80
N THR A 178 26.24 32.07 29.22
CA THR A 178 24.96 32.33 28.52
C THR A 178 24.53 31.06 27.80
N VAL A 179 23.53 30.36 28.33
CA VAL A 179 22.60 29.63 27.46
C VAL A 179 22.01 30.69 26.52
N GLN A 180 22.14 30.52 25.20
CA GLN A 180 21.46 31.42 24.28
C GLN A 180 19.96 31.26 24.50
N VAL A 181 19.31 32.29 25.03
CA VAL A 181 17.87 32.26 25.29
C VAL A 181 17.16 32.65 24.00
N PRO A 182 16.26 31.81 23.47
CA PRO A 182 15.40 32.16 22.37
C PRO A 182 14.67 33.49 22.58
N VAL A 183 14.62 34.35 21.56
CA VAL A 183 13.80 35.57 21.59
C VAL A 183 12.31 35.25 21.69
N TYR A 184 11.89 34.14 21.09
CA TYR A 184 10.50 33.68 21.07
C TYR A 184 10.42 32.23 21.56
N GLU A 185 9.50 31.97 22.49
CA GLU A 185 9.20 30.62 22.97
C GLU A 185 8.12 29.94 22.10
N GLU A 186 7.10 30.69 21.68
CA GLU A 186 5.97 30.17 20.91
C GLU A 186 5.78 30.92 19.58
N PRO A 187 5.25 30.24 18.54
CA PRO A 187 4.92 30.88 17.27
C PRO A 187 3.70 31.80 17.40
N SER A 188 3.66 32.86 16.59
CA SER A 188 2.52 33.78 16.51
C SER A 188 1.25 33.14 15.95
N PHE A 189 1.41 32.10 15.12
CA PHE A 189 0.31 31.38 14.47
C PHE A 189 0.81 30.02 13.97
N THR A 190 -0.06 29.02 14.01
CA THR A 190 0.25 27.66 13.55
C THR A 190 -0.84 27.17 12.60
N ILE A 191 -0.45 26.73 11.41
CA ILE A 191 -1.28 25.94 10.53
C ILE A 191 -1.17 24.48 11.00
N PRO A 192 -2.24 23.87 11.50
CA PRO A 192 -2.19 22.50 11.98
C PRO A 192 -1.94 21.54 10.81
N GLY A 193 -1.02 20.61 11.02
CA GLY A 193 -0.75 19.51 10.11
C GLY A 193 -1.46 18.22 10.53
N ILE A 194 -1.62 17.30 9.60
CA ILE A 194 -2.07 15.93 9.90
C ILE A 194 -0.82 15.06 10.07
N PRO A 195 -0.65 14.40 11.23
CA PRO A 195 0.49 13.51 11.45
C PRO A 195 0.57 12.42 10.38
N GLY A 196 1.70 12.33 9.68
CA GLY A 196 1.92 11.30 8.68
C GLY A 196 2.10 9.92 9.32
N ILE A 197 1.66 8.87 8.62
CA ILE A 197 1.93 7.47 8.99
C ILE A 197 3.43 7.19 8.84
N VAL A 198 4.07 6.78 9.94
CA VAL A 198 5.52 6.52 10.01
C VAL A 198 5.87 5.04 10.07
N GLN A 199 4.95 4.21 10.55
CA GLN A 199 5.14 2.77 10.67
C GLN A 199 3.84 2.04 10.32
N HIS A 200 3.98 0.86 9.73
CA HIS A 200 2.86 0.03 9.32
C HIS A 200 3.19 -1.46 9.34
N GLU A 201 2.17 -2.31 9.41
CA GLU A 201 2.27 -3.76 9.30
C GLU A 201 1.00 -4.33 8.65
N ILE A 202 1.17 -5.23 7.67
CA ILE A 202 0.06 -6.00 7.11
C ILE A 202 -0.15 -7.23 8.00
N LEU A 203 -1.37 -7.40 8.54
CA LEU A 203 -1.69 -8.54 9.40
C LEU A 203 -1.80 -9.85 8.58
N ASN A 204 -1.71 -10.99 9.28
CA ASN A 204 -1.68 -12.32 8.67
C ASN A 204 -2.95 -12.67 7.88
N ASN A 205 -4.09 -12.09 8.26
CA ASN A 205 -5.34 -12.20 7.51
C ASN A 205 -5.28 -11.52 6.14
N ARG A 206 -4.20 -10.79 5.83
CA ARG A 206 -3.98 -10.04 4.59
C ARG A 206 -5.16 -9.15 4.23
N ARG A 207 -5.89 -8.65 5.21
CA ARG A 207 -7.08 -7.83 5.00
C ARG A 207 -6.99 -6.55 5.81
N GLN A 208 -6.37 -6.67 6.99
CA GLN A 208 -6.21 -5.60 7.93
C GLN A 208 -4.77 -5.10 7.98
N VAL A 209 -4.62 -3.81 8.22
CA VAL A 209 -3.33 -3.14 8.32
C VAL A 209 -3.29 -2.34 9.61
N LEU A 210 -2.24 -2.56 10.40
CA LEU A 210 -1.96 -1.76 11.58
C LEU A 210 -1.02 -0.62 11.18
N THR A 211 -1.31 0.59 11.63
CA THR A 211 -0.51 1.79 11.31
C THR A 211 -0.19 2.56 12.57
N LYS A 212 0.93 3.28 12.58
CA LYS A 212 1.30 4.25 13.61
C LYS A 212 1.71 5.56 12.95
N ASP A 213 1.15 6.65 13.43
CA ASP A 213 1.48 8.00 12.96
C ASP A 213 2.64 8.66 13.73
N ALA A 214 3.09 9.81 13.24
CA ALA A 214 4.16 10.60 13.85
C ALA A 214 3.83 11.10 15.27
N SER A 215 2.55 11.20 15.63
CA SER A 215 2.10 11.55 16.98
C SER A 215 2.11 10.35 17.95
N GLY A 216 2.31 9.15 17.41
CA GLY A 216 2.31 7.88 18.12
C GLY A 216 0.94 7.18 18.18
N SER A 217 -0.09 7.69 17.50
CA SER A 217 -1.42 7.06 17.47
C SER A 217 -1.40 5.81 16.59
N VAL A 218 -1.97 4.72 17.09
CA VAL A 218 -2.04 3.43 16.40
C VAL A 218 -3.47 3.18 15.92
N LYS A 219 -3.65 2.86 14.64
CA LYS A 219 -4.96 2.60 14.02
C LYS A 219 -4.99 1.30 13.24
N LEU A 220 -6.12 0.60 13.30
CA LEU A 220 -6.41 -0.60 12.53
C LEU A 220 -7.28 -0.25 11.32
N TRP A 221 -6.86 -0.68 10.15
CA TRP A 221 -7.52 -0.40 8.87
C TRP A 221 -8.06 -1.67 8.25
N GLU A 222 -9.22 -1.58 7.61
CA GLU A 222 -9.81 -2.63 6.76
C GLU A 222 -9.60 -2.26 5.28
N ILE A 223 -8.74 -2.99 4.58
CA ILE A 223 -8.35 -2.63 3.21
C ILE A 223 -9.45 -2.90 2.19
N THR A 224 -10.28 -3.93 2.39
CA THR A 224 -11.37 -4.27 1.46
C THR A 224 -12.48 -3.22 1.43
N ARG A 225 -12.55 -2.35 2.46
CA ARG A 225 -13.54 -1.26 2.60
C ARG A 225 -12.90 0.13 2.56
N GLY A 226 -11.59 0.22 2.74
CA GLY A 226 -10.86 1.49 2.81
C GLY A 226 -11.20 2.33 4.05
N VAL A 227 -11.47 1.70 5.20
CA VAL A 227 -11.90 2.40 6.43
C VAL A 227 -11.02 2.07 7.63
N VAL A 228 -10.95 2.99 8.59
CA VAL A 228 -10.42 2.72 9.92
C VAL A 228 -11.48 1.92 10.70
N ILE A 229 -11.09 0.76 11.21
CA ILE A 229 -11.94 -0.07 12.07
C ILE A 229 -11.90 0.47 13.50
N GLU A 230 -10.69 0.72 13.99
CA GLU A 230 -10.45 1.08 15.39
C GLU A 230 -9.25 2.04 15.49
N ASP A 231 -9.38 3.03 16.37
CA ASP A 231 -8.30 3.95 16.73
C ASP A 231 -7.90 3.67 18.18
N TYR A 232 -6.73 3.06 18.35
CA TYR A 232 -6.22 2.68 19.67
C TYR A 232 -5.54 3.83 20.40
N GLY A 233 -5.35 4.99 19.76
CA GLY A 233 -4.60 6.09 20.35
C GLY A 233 -3.12 5.74 20.56
N LYS A 234 -2.49 6.37 21.57
CA LYS A 234 -1.05 6.21 21.85
C LYS A 234 -0.76 4.92 22.61
N VAL A 235 -0.64 3.81 21.89
CA VAL A 235 -0.32 2.48 22.44
C VAL A 235 0.95 1.88 21.83
N SER A 236 1.46 0.80 22.43
CA SER A 236 2.59 0.06 21.88
C SER A 236 2.19 -0.63 20.57
N PHE A 237 2.91 -0.29 19.49
CA PHE A 237 2.66 -0.87 18.17
C PHE A 237 2.92 -2.38 18.14
N GLU A 238 4.04 -2.83 18.70
CA GLU A 238 4.38 -4.26 18.70
C GLU A 238 3.43 -5.05 19.61
N GLY A 239 3.03 -4.48 20.76
CA GLY A 239 2.06 -5.12 21.65
C GLY A 239 0.71 -5.33 20.97
N LYS A 240 0.21 -4.33 20.22
CA LYS A 240 -1.04 -4.48 19.45
C LYS A 240 -0.91 -5.44 18.28
N LYS A 241 0.25 -5.48 17.63
CA LYS A 241 0.54 -6.44 16.57
C LYS A 241 0.50 -7.88 17.09
N GLU A 242 1.05 -8.14 18.27
CA GLU A 242 1.00 -9.45 18.93
C GLU A 242 -0.42 -9.81 19.38
N GLU A 243 -1.17 -8.85 19.91
CA GLU A 243 -2.57 -9.04 20.33
C GLU A 243 -3.49 -9.39 19.16
N LEU A 244 -3.29 -8.73 18.00
CA LEU A 244 -4.07 -8.94 16.77
C LEU A 244 -3.52 -10.10 15.91
N PHE A 245 -2.57 -10.87 16.42
CA PHE A 245 -2.01 -11.99 15.69
C PHE A 245 -3.04 -13.11 15.50
N GLU A 246 -3.34 -13.40 14.24
CA GLU A 246 -4.15 -14.56 13.85
C GLU A 246 -3.26 -15.62 13.19
N MET A 247 -3.43 -16.88 13.59
CA MET A 247 -2.73 -18.02 12.99
C MET A 247 -3.42 -18.44 11.68
N VAL A 248 -3.30 -17.58 10.66
CA VAL A 248 -3.89 -17.77 9.32
C VAL A 248 -2.83 -17.47 8.26
N SER A 249 -2.81 -18.25 7.18
CA SER A 249 -1.92 -17.98 6.04
C SER A 249 -2.70 -17.72 4.77
N ILE A 250 -2.75 -16.45 4.35
CA ILE A 250 -3.35 -16.00 3.09
C ILE A 250 -2.25 -15.47 2.15
N PRO A 251 -2.30 -15.77 0.84
CA PRO A 251 -1.36 -15.21 -0.14
C PRO A 251 -1.35 -13.68 -0.16
N ALA A 252 -0.20 -13.09 -0.48
CA ALA A 252 -0.07 -11.66 -0.66
C ALA A 252 -0.85 -11.19 -1.90
N TRP A 253 -1.77 -10.23 -1.73
CA TRP A 253 -2.58 -9.71 -2.83
C TRP A 253 -2.54 -8.18 -2.98
N PHE A 254 -1.88 -7.49 -2.06
CA PHE A 254 -1.55 -6.08 -2.23
C PHE A 254 -0.18 -5.82 -1.60
N THR A 255 0.43 -4.72 -2.04
CA THR A 255 1.54 -4.10 -1.33
C THR A 255 1.10 -2.74 -0.82
N MET A 256 1.87 -2.17 0.11
CA MET A 256 1.51 -0.90 0.71
C MET A 256 2.70 0.05 0.81
N ASP A 257 2.41 1.34 0.82
CA ASP A 257 3.39 2.41 0.96
C ASP A 257 2.84 3.51 1.89
N THR A 258 3.71 4.05 2.73
CA THR A 258 3.41 5.18 3.64
C THR A 258 4.36 6.36 3.45
N ARG A 259 5.17 6.38 2.38
CA ARG A 259 6.14 7.46 2.09
C ARG A 259 5.53 8.86 2.02
N LEU A 260 4.26 8.97 1.65
CA LEU A 260 3.54 10.25 1.57
C LEU A 260 2.87 10.65 2.90
N GLY A 261 3.10 9.90 3.98
CA GLY A 261 2.40 10.07 5.26
C GLY A 261 0.96 9.58 5.25
N SER A 262 0.48 9.00 4.15
CA SER A 262 -0.84 8.40 4.01
C SER A 262 -0.74 6.93 3.61
N LEU A 263 -1.76 6.14 3.95
CA LEU A 263 -1.84 4.73 3.58
C LEU A 263 -2.13 4.61 2.07
N SER A 264 -1.17 4.09 1.31
CA SER A 264 -1.31 3.83 -0.12
C SER A 264 -1.27 2.34 -0.38
N ILE A 265 -2.26 1.81 -1.10
CA ILE A 265 -2.37 0.38 -1.42
C ILE A 265 -2.15 0.19 -2.92
N HIS A 266 -1.29 -0.76 -3.28
CA HIS A 266 -0.96 -1.08 -4.67
C HIS A 266 -1.46 -2.48 -5.03
N LEU A 267 -2.18 -2.56 -6.15
CA LEU A 267 -2.74 -3.80 -6.70
C LEU A 267 -2.12 -4.07 -8.06
N ASP A 268 -1.26 -5.09 -8.13
CA ASP A 268 -0.54 -5.47 -9.34
C ASP A 268 -0.95 -6.86 -9.84
N THR A 269 -1.15 -6.99 -11.15
CA THR A 269 -1.47 -8.27 -11.78
C THR A 269 -0.23 -9.07 -12.16
N PRO A 270 -0.29 -10.42 -12.11
CA PRO A 270 -1.41 -11.25 -11.66
C PRO A 270 -1.51 -11.50 -10.14
N GLN A 271 -0.60 -10.98 -9.32
CA GLN A 271 -0.42 -11.37 -7.92
C GLN A 271 -1.54 -10.91 -7.01
N CYS A 272 -2.17 -9.76 -7.30
CA CYS A 272 -3.33 -9.26 -6.56
C CYS A 272 -4.50 -10.24 -6.56
N PHE A 273 -4.55 -11.10 -7.55
CA PHE A 273 -5.58 -12.07 -7.70
C PHE A 273 -5.29 -13.38 -6.95
N SER A 274 -4.18 -13.50 -6.22
CA SER A 274 -3.80 -14.78 -5.56
C SER A 274 -4.56 -15.14 -4.27
N ALA A 275 -5.21 -14.19 -3.61
CA ALA A 275 -5.87 -14.41 -2.33
C ALA A 275 -7.35 -14.81 -2.47
N GLU A 276 -7.71 -15.94 -1.86
CA GLU A 276 -9.08 -16.44 -1.76
C GLU A 276 -9.41 -16.71 -0.29
N MET A 277 -10.65 -16.41 0.10
CA MET A 277 -11.22 -16.70 1.41
C MET A 277 -12.61 -17.32 1.25
N TYR A 278 -13.08 -18.09 2.23
CA TYR A 278 -14.48 -18.53 2.22
C TYR A 278 -15.38 -17.37 2.63
N ALA A 279 -16.58 -17.32 2.06
CA ALA A 279 -17.56 -16.28 2.36
C ALA A 279 -17.91 -16.21 3.86
N VAL A 280 -17.87 -17.34 4.56
CA VAL A 280 -18.07 -17.44 6.01
C VAL A 280 -17.01 -16.67 6.80
N ASP A 281 -15.73 -16.72 6.37
CA ASP A 281 -14.62 -16.02 7.04
C ASP A 281 -14.67 -14.49 6.82
N LEU A 282 -15.49 -14.06 5.86
CA LEU A 282 -15.76 -12.66 5.54
C LEU A 282 -17.07 -12.16 6.19
N ASN A 283 -17.73 -12.99 7.00
CA ASN A 283 -19.03 -12.71 7.62
C ASN A 283 -20.12 -12.33 6.59
N ILE A 284 -20.10 -12.94 5.40
CA ILE A 284 -21.12 -12.72 4.38
C ILE A 284 -22.36 -13.55 4.72
N VAL A 285 -23.44 -12.88 5.12
CA VAL A 285 -24.69 -13.52 5.55
C VAL A 285 -25.37 -14.23 4.38
N GLY A 286 -25.79 -15.50 4.60
CA GLY A 286 -26.58 -16.27 3.63
C GLY A 286 -25.78 -16.94 2.51
N ALA A 287 -24.44 -16.82 2.50
CA ALA A 287 -23.59 -17.50 1.55
C ALA A 287 -23.39 -18.98 1.90
N SER A 288 -23.17 -19.81 0.87
CA SER A 288 -22.76 -21.21 1.05
C SER A 288 -21.40 -21.31 1.75
N GLU A 289 -21.22 -22.29 2.63
CA GLU A 289 -19.95 -22.55 3.33
C GLU A 289 -18.78 -22.81 2.37
N ASP A 290 -19.10 -23.29 1.17
CA ASP A 290 -18.13 -23.65 0.13
C ASP A 290 -17.83 -22.51 -0.85
N LEU A 291 -18.54 -21.38 -0.74
CA LEU A 291 -18.35 -20.23 -1.62
C LEU A 291 -16.98 -19.59 -1.36
N LYS A 292 -16.14 -19.58 -2.39
CA LYS A 292 -14.84 -18.91 -2.38
C LYS A 292 -14.96 -17.52 -2.97
N ILE A 293 -14.40 -16.55 -2.26
CA ILE A 293 -14.37 -15.15 -2.65
C ILE A 293 -12.92 -14.74 -2.91
N ASN A 294 -12.68 -14.09 -4.05
CA ASN A 294 -11.40 -13.49 -4.34
C ASN A 294 -11.34 -12.06 -3.82
N LEU A 295 -10.36 -11.78 -2.94
CA LEU A 295 -10.31 -10.50 -2.22
C LEU A 295 -10.11 -9.31 -3.17
N ALA A 296 -9.18 -9.40 -4.12
CA ALA A 296 -8.95 -8.30 -5.07
C ALA A 296 -10.14 -8.06 -5.99
N GLN A 297 -10.75 -9.12 -6.53
CA GLN A 297 -11.91 -8.99 -7.41
C GLN A 297 -13.05 -8.24 -6.72
N GLU A 298 -13.44 -8.66 -5.52
CA GLU A 298 -14.55 -8.02 -4.81
C GLU A 298 -14.17 -6.62 -4.30
N THR A 299 -12.91 -6.40 -3.93
CA THR A 299 -12.42 -5.05 -3.57
C THR A 299 -12.51 -4.10 -4.76
N LEU A 300 -12.11 -4.53 -5.97
CA LEU A 300 -12.20 -3.71 -7.19
C LEU A 300 -13.65 -3.45 -7.59
N ARG A 301 -14.53 -4.44 -7.43
CA ARG A 301 -15.98 -4.28 -7.66
C ARG A 301 -16.59 -3.27 -6.70
N GLY A 302 -16.24 -3.33 -5.43
CA GLY A 302 -16.67 -2.36 -4.42
C GLY A 302 -16.15 -0.96 -4.70
N LEU A 303 -14.86 -0.85 -5.01
CA LEU A 303 -14.20 0.42 -5.31
C LEU A 303 -14.80 1.12 -6.53
N LEU A 304 -15.12 0.37 -7.59
CA LEU A 304 -15.69 0.90 -8.84
C LEU A 304 -17.22 0.77 -8.93
N ALA A 305 -17.90 0.44 -7.84
CA ALA A 305 -19.35 0.17 -7.84
C ALA A 305 -20.17 1.36 -8.37
N HIS A 306 -19.85 2.56 -7.88
CA HIS A 306 -20.53 3.79 -8.27
C HIS A 306 -20.27 4.17 -9.74
N TRP A 307 -19.03 3.96 -10.23
CA TRP A 307 -18.67 4.15 -11.63
C TRP A 307 -19.48 3.21 -12.55
N VAL A 308 -19.59 1.92 -12.19
CA VAL A 308 -20.41 0.95 -12.95
C VAL A 308 -21.89 1.34 -12.94
N ALA A 309 -22.42 1.76 -11.79
CA ALA A 309 -23.83 2.13 -11.65
C ALA A 309 -24.20 3.33 -12.55
N ARG A 310 -23.37 4.38 -12.54
CA ARG A 310 -23.59 5.57 -13.39
C ARG A 310 -23.41 5.31 -14.87
N ARG A 311 -22.47 4.44 -15.24
CA ARG A 311 -22.29 4.02 -16.63
C ARG A 311 -23.55 3.34 -17.19
N LYS A 312 -24.18 2.44 -16.41
CA LYS A 312 -25.44 1.78 -16.82
C LYS A 312 -26.61 2.76 -17.00
N GLN A 313 -26.57 3.91 -16.35
CA GLN A 313 -27.60 4.96 -16.47
C GLN A 313 -27.39 5.88 -17.67
N ARG A 314 -26.24 5.84 -18.38
CA ARG A 314 -26.06 6.62 -19.62
C ARG A 314 -26.81 5.96 -20.79
N PRO A 315 -27.81 6.63 -21.39
CA PRO A 315 -28.43 6.17 -22.62
C PRO A 315 -27.45 6.44 -23.77
N GLY A 316 -26.64 5.44 -24.15
CA GLY A 316 -25.68 5.60 -25.24
C GLY A 316 -24.74 4.43 -25.53
N SER A 317 -24.68 3.40 -24.67
CA SER A 317 -23.85 2.21 -24.92
C SER A 317 -24.69 0.93 -25.09
N GLN A 318 -25.79 1.01 -25.85
CA GLN A 318 -26.30 -0.17 -26.54
C GLN A 318 -25.58 -0.27 -27.89
N ALA A 319 -25.00 -1.43 -28.13
CA ALA A 319 -24.46 -1.82 -29.43
C ALA A 319 -25.47 -1.46 -30.54
N SER A 320 -25.01 -0.76 -31.57
CA SER A 320 -25.79 -0.51 -32.77
C SER A 320 -25.99 -1.84 -33.52
N SER A 321 -26.98 -2.62 -33.10
CA SER A 321 -27.60 -3.63 -33.93
C SER A 321 -28.87 -3.01 -34.49
N ASN A 322 -28.77 -2.38 -35.65
CA ASN A 322 -29.90 -2.24 -36.57
C ASN A 322 -29.32 -2.33 -37.98
N GLY A 323 -29.80 -3.35 -38.69
CA GLY A 323 -29.29 -3.77 -39.97
C GLY A 323 -29.80 -2.93 -41.11
N ASP A 324 -29.00 -2.92 -42.16
CA ASP A 324 -29.43 -2.68 -43.53
C ASP A 324 -28.65 -3.65 -44.43
N THR A 325 -29.36 -4.36 -45.30
CA THR A 325 -28.81 -5.13 -46.43
C THR A 325 -29.52 -4.70 -47.72
N PRO A 326 -28.97 -4.98 -48.92
CA PRO A 326 -27.59 -4.77 -49.37
C PRO A 326 -27.56 -4.09 -50.77
N SER A 327 -26.45 -3.47 -51.18
CA SER A 327 -26.20 -3.18 -52.60
C SER A 327 -24.70 -3.02 -52.92
N GLY A 328 -24.19 -3.90 -53.77
CA GLY A 328 -23.26 -3.52 -54.84
C GLY A 328 -21.75 -3.62 -54.61
N LYS A 329 -21.21 -4.82 -54.86
CA LYS A 329 -19.95 -5.14 -55.58
C LYS A 329 -18.56 -4.82 -55.00
N ASP A 330 -17.91 -5.95 -54.72
CA ASP A 330 -16.59 -6.43 -55.21
C ASP A 330 -15.30 -6.26 -54.40
N ALA A 331 -14.72 -7.45 -54.16
CA ALA A 331 -13.33 -7.85 -53.92
C ALA A 331 -12.70 -7.59 -52.53
N SER A 332 -11.99 -8.51 -51.85
CA SER A 332 -11.74 -9.95 -51.98
C SER A 332 -10.81 -10.36 -50.80
N ILE A 333 -10.99 -11.56 -50.21
CA ILE A 333 -9.97 -12.43 -49.54
C ILE A 333 -9.52 -11.95 -48.12
N ARG A 334 -9.56 -12.70 -47.00
CA ARG A 334 -9.63 -14.15 -46.70
C ARG A 334 -10.16 -14.39 -45.27
N THR A 335 -11.03 -15.38 -45.15
CA THR A 335 -11.57 -15.99 -43.91
C THR A 335 -10.81 -17.26 -43.57
N VAL A 336 -10.55 -17.55 -42.27
CA VAL A 336 -10.52 -18.89 -41.61
C VAL A 336 -10.70 -18.63 -40.09
N SER A 337 -11.92 -18.52 -39.54
CA SER A 337 -12.87 -19.56 -39.06
C SER A 337 -12.62 -20.09 -37.63
N HIS A 338 -13.72 -19.98 -36.86
CA HIS A 338 -14.03 -20.41 -35.50
C HIS A 338 -13.77 -21.89 -35.15
N SER A 339 -13.54 -22.16 -33.86
CA SER A 339 -14.18 -23.22 -33.05
C SER A 339 -13.77 -23.01 -31.58
N ARG A 340 -14.53 -23.29 -30.52
CA ARG A 340 -15.80 -23.99 -30.30
C ARG A 340 -16.35 -23.51 -28.96
N ILE A 341 -17.66 -23.28 -28.91
CA ILE A 341 -18.42 -23.05 -27.68
C ILE A 341 -18.52 -24.37 -26.92
N GLU A 342 -18.13 -24.37 -25.66
CA GLU A 342 -18.65 -25.32 -24.66
C GLU A 342 -19.39 -24.50 -23.60
N VAL A 343 -20.69 -24.76 -23.52
CA VAL A 343 -21.61 -24.31 -22.49
C VAL A 343 -21.45 -25.29 -21.33
N ASP A 344 -21.14 -24.79 -20.14
CA ASP A 344 -21.51 -25.47 -18.91
C ASP A 344 -22.14 -24.46 -17.95
N ASP A 345 -23.30 -24.87 -17.44
CA ASP A 345 -24.30 -24.10 -16.72
C ASP A 345 -23.88 -23.87 -15.25
N GLY A 346 -24.33 -22.75 -14.68
CA GLY A 346 -24.42 -22.62 -13.21
C GLY A 346 -23.64 -21.47 -12.55
N ALA A 347 -23.62 -20.28 -13.14
CA ALA A 347 -23.26 -19.04 -12.41
C ALA A 347 -24.22 -17.89 -12.77
N GLY A 348 -25.52 -18.17 -12.67
CA GLY A 348 -26.56 -17.16 -12.87
C GLY A 348 -26.57 -16.14 -11.72
N ASN A 349 -26.31 -14.88 -12.06
CA ASN A 349 -26.93 -13.71 -11.44
C ASN A 349 -26.44 -13.23 -10.05
N HIS A 350 -25.12 -13.15 -9.82
CA HIS A 350 -24.55 -12.39 -8.68
C HIS A 350 -23.86 -11.08 -9.09
N ASN A 351 -23.95 -10.68 -10.36
CA ASN A 351 -23.11 -9.61 -10.96
C ASN A 351 -23.52 -8.15 -10.61
N ALA A 352 -24.31 -7.90 -9.56
CA ALA A 352 -24.76 -6.53 -9.23
C ALA A 352 -24.69 -6.13 -7.76
N THR A 353 -24.59 -7.07 -6.83
CA THR A 353 -24.57 -6.80 -5.39
C THR A 353 -23.15 -6.90 -4.85
N VAL A 354 -22.55 -5.75 -4.55
CA VAL A 354 -21.32 -5.66 -3.76
C VAL A 354 -21.66 -6.15 -2.36
N TYR A 355 -20.86 -7.07 -1.81
CA TYR A 355 -21.05 -7.52 -0.44
C TYR A 355 -20.71 -6.39 0.55
N PRO A 356 -21.40 -6.28 1.70
CA PRO A 356 -21.10 -5.24 2.70
C PRO A 356 -19.64 -5.20 3.16
N ALA A 357 -18.96 -6.36 3.13
CA ALA A 357 -17.54 -6.48 3.47
C ALA A 357 -16.58 -5.79 2.47
N PHE A 358 -17.08 -5.31 1.34
CA PHE A 358 -16.33 -4.64 0.27
C PHE A 358 -16.95 -3.29 -0.13
N GLU A 359 -17.88 -2.76 0.65
CA GLU A 359 -18.52 -1.48 0.37
C GLU A 359 -17.62 -0.31 0.79
N PHE A 360 -17.30 0.56 -0.17
CA PHE A 360 -16.52 1.79 0.04
C PHE A 360 -17.45 2.97 0.30
N SER A 361 -16.99 3.93 1.10
CA SER A 361 -17.71 5.19 1.35
C SER A 361 -17.92 5.96 0.04
N THR A 362 -19.17 6.31 -0.25
CA THR A 362 -19.53 7.19 -1.38
C THR A 362 -19.36 8.68 -1.04
N VAL A 363 -19.35 9.03 0.24
CA VAL A 363 -19.16 10.41 0.73
C VAL A 363 -17.68 10.80 0.71
N SER A 364 -16.81 9.84 0.95
CA SER A 364 -15.36 10.04 1.04
C SER A 364 -14.61 8.86 0.41
N PRO A 365 -14.73 8.66 -0.93
CA PRO A 365 -14.06 7.56 -1.61
C PRO A 365 -12.54 7.72 -1.55
N PRO A 366 -11.79 6.62 -1.56
CA PRO A 366 -10.33 6.70 -1.64
C PRO A 366 -9.92 7.31 -2.99
N SER A 367 -8.88 8.14 -2.98
CA SER A 367 -8.26 8.62 -4.22
C SER A 367 -7.54 7.47 -4.92
N ILE A 368 -7.88 7.21 -6.18
CA ILE A 368 -7.25 6.16 -6.98
C ILE A 368 -6.22 6.80 -7.90
N ILE A 369 -5.07 6.13 -8.04
CA ILE A 369 -4.10 6.46 -9.07
C ILE A 369 -4.00 5.25 -10.00
N THR A 370 -4.27 5.47 -11.27
CA THR A 370 -4.11 4.46 -12.32
C THR A 370 -2.90 4.79 -13.16
N GLU A 371 -2.18 3.74 -13.55
CA GLU A 371 -1.00 3.83 -14.39
C GLU A 371 -1.13 2.83 -15.53
N GLY A 372 -0.58 3.17 -16.68
CA GLY A 372 -0.55 2.28 -17.82
C GLY A 372 0.49 2.69 -18.84
N THR A 373 0.72 1.79 -19.79
CA THR A 373 1.71 1.94 -20.87
C THR A 373 1.07 1.94 -22.26
N TYR A 374 -0.23 1.68 -22.34
CA TYR A 374 -0.97 1.67 -23.59
C TYR A 374 -1.03 3.10 -24.17
N GLY A 375 -0.44 3.29 -25.37
CA GLY A 375 -0.30 4.60 -25.98
C GLY A 375 0.82 5.48 -25.40
N GLY A 376 1.69 4.91 -24.55
CA GLY A 376 2.74 5.61 -23.81
C GLY A 376 2.53 5.52 -22.30
N PRO A 377 3.55 5.85 -21.48
CA PRO A 377 3.40 5.88 -20.03
C PRO A 377 2.44 7.00 -19.62
N TRP A 378 1.39 6.64 -18.89
CA TRP A 378 0.42 7.58 -18.36
C TRP A 378 0.14 7.30 -16.88
N ARG A 379 -0.24 8.34 -16.14
CA ARG A 379 -0.65 8.29 -14.73
C ARG A 379 -1.81 9.24 -14.52
N LYS A 380 -2.95 8.73 -14.07
CA LYS A 380 -4.16 9.53 -13.84
C LYS A 380 -4.64 9.37 -12.41
N ARG A 381 -5.00 10.48 -11.77
CA ARG A 381 -5.70 10.49 -10.48
C ARG A 381 -7.19 10.53 -10.74
N ILE A 382 -7.93 9.63 -10.10
CA ILE A 382 -9.38 9.54 -10.15
C ILE A 382 -9.90 9.72 -8.72
N THR A 383 -10.75 10.72 -8.51
CA THR A 383 -11.28 11.09 -7.19
C THR A 383 -12.77 10.84 -7.07
N ASP A 384 -13.54 11.21 -8.08
CA ASP A 384 -14.99 11.32 -7.96
C ASP A 384 -15.72 10.07 -8.46
N LEU A 385 -15.06 9.24 -9.28
CA LEU A 385 -15.64 7.99 -9.85
C LEU A 385 -17.06 8.23 -10.36
N ASP A 386 -17.24 9.37 -11.02
CA ASP A 386 -18.53 9.93 -11.36
C ASP A 386 -19.07 9.38 -12.70
N GLY A 387 -18.29 8.49 -13.34
CA GLY A 387 -18.62 7.86 -14.61
C GLY A 387 -18.22 8.70 -15.82
N THR A 388 -17.49 9.80 -15.62
CA THR A 388 -16.88 10.58 -16.72
C THR A 388 -15.59 9.96 -17.24
N GLU A 389 -15.02 9.03 -16.49
CA GLU A 389 -13.77 8.35 -16.84
C GLU A 389 -13.97 7.35 -17.99
N ASP A 390 -13.13 7.45 -19.01
CA ASP A 390 -13.15 6.59 -20.18
C ASP A 390 -12.46 5.25 -19.87
N GLU A 391 -12.75 4.20 -20.67
CA GLU A 391 -12.06 2.90 -20.56
C GLU A 391 -10.53 2.98 -20.73
N LYS A 392 -10.03 4.08 -21.31
CA LYS A 392 -8.59 4.31 -21.49
C LYS A 392 -7.90 4.78 -20.20
N ASP A 393 -8.68 5.21 -19.20
CA ASP A 393 -8.19 5.73 -17.93
C ASP A 393 -7.98 4.64 -16.87
N LEU A 394 -8.46 3.42 -17.15
CA LEU A 394 -8.35 2.26 -16.27
C LEU A 394 -7.57 1.14 -16.98
N PRO A 395 -6.75 0.37 -16.25
CA PRO A 395 -6.11 -0.81 -16.82
C PRO A 395 -7.15 -1.83 -17.33
N TRP A 396 -6.91 -2.42 -18.50
CA TRP A 396 -7.85 -3.38 -19.12
C TRP A 396 -8.24 -4.53 -18.17
N TRP A 397 -7.28 -5.08 -17.44
CA TRP A 397 -7.52 -6.18 -16.49
C TRP A 397 -8.48 -5.79 -15.36
N CYS A 398 -8.47 -4.52 -14.95
CA CYS A 398 -9.37 -4.00 -13.93
C CYS A 398 -10.80 -3.91 -14.48
N ILE A 399 -10.94 -3.38 -15.71
CA ILE A 399 -12.22 -3.30 -16.42
C ILE A 399 -12.82 -4.69 -16.65
N ASP A 400 -12.02 -5.63 -17.17
CA ASP A 400 -12.47 -7.00 -17.45
C ASP A 400 -12.89 -7.74 -16.17
N CYS A 401 -12.17 -7.50 -15.06
CA CYS A 401 -12.51 -8.04 -13.74
C CYS A 401 -13.85 -7.51 -13.21
N VAL A 402 -14.07 -6.19 -13.31
CA VAL A 402 -15.26 -5.54 -12.75
C VAL A 402 -16.49 -5.75 -13.62
N LEU A 403 -16.37 -5.62 -14.94
CA LEU A 403 -17.52 -5.71 -15.86
C LEU A 403 -17.86 -7.15 -16.26
N ASN A 404 -16.84 -7.96 -16.58
CA ASN A 404 -17.05 -9.31 -17.12
C ASN A 404 -16.82 -10.40 -16.06
N GLY A 405 -16.34 -10.04 -14.86
CA GLY A 405 -16.00 -11.02 -13.82
C GLY A 405 -14.79 -11.89 -14.19
N ARG A 406 -14.05 -11.54 -15.25
CA ARG A 406 -12.93 -12.33 -15.77
C ARG A 406 -11.64 -11.87 -15.10
N MET A 407 -10.85 -12.84 -14.65
CA MET A 407 -9.59 -12.59 -13.97
C MET A 407 -8.46 -13.12 -14.85
N PRO A 408 -7.30 -12.44 -14.92
CA PRO A 408 -6.13 -12.95 -15.62
C PRO A 408 -5.78 -14.37 -15.17
N THR A 409 -5.25 -15.18 -16.08
CA THR A 409 -4.85 -16.56 -15.78
C THR A 409 -3.82 -16.58 -14.65
N ARG A 410 -4.10 -17.38 -13.63
CA ARG A 410 -3.28 -17.50 -12.42
C ARG A 410 -2.53 -18.82 -12.45
N GLU A 411 -1.29 -18.81 -12.00
CA GLU A 411 -0.62 -20.04 -11.59
C GLU A 411 -1.22 -20.49 -10.25
N ASN A 412 -2.22 -21.37 -10.32
CA ASN A 412 -2.80 -21.97 -9.13
C ASN A 412 -1.78 -22.91 -8.47
N THR A 413 -1.04 -22.39 -7.49
CA THR A 413 -0.15 -23.19 -6.64
C THR A 413 -1.00 -24.08 -5.73
N LYS A 414 -1.38 -25.26 -6.22
CA LYS A 414 -2.00 -26.29 -5.37
C LYS A 414 -1.00 -26.73 -4.29
N CYS A 415 -1.50 -27.03 -3.10
CA CYS A 415 -0.72 -27.65 -2.05
C CYS A 415 -0.69 -29.16 -2.29
N SER A 416 0.51 -29.73 -2.40
CA SER A 416 0.68 -31.18 -2.43
C SER A 416 0.92 -31.72 -1.02
N PHE A 417 0.30 -32.86 -0.71
CA PHE A 417 0.42 -33.50 0.60
C PHE A 417 0.24 -35.02 0.52
N TYR A 418 0.78 -35.72 1.51
CA TYR A 418 0.62 -37.15 1.74
C TYR A 418 -0.34 -37.39 2.90
N LEU A 419 -1.07 -38.50 2.85
CA LEU A 419 -2.01 -38.92 3.88
C LEU A 419 -1.67 -40.34 4.36
N HIS A 420 -1.29 -40.48 5.63
CA HIS A 420 -0.87 -41.75 6.23
C HIS A 420 -1.67 -42.07 7.49
N PRO A 421 -1.90 -43.36 7.82
CA PRO A 421 -2.42 -43.74 9.13
C PRO A 421 -1.37 -43.51 10.23
N CYS A 422 -1.79 -43.09 11.43
CA CYS A 422 -0.89 -43.08 12.60
C CYS A 422 -0.48 -44.51 13.00
N GLU A 423 0.81 -44.73 13.28
CA GLU A 423 1.33 -46.03 13.72
C GLU A 423 0.70 -46.44 15.07
N GLY A 424 0.10 -47.65 15.12
CA GLY A 424 -0.40 -48.26 16.36
C GLY A 424 -1.85 -48.77 16.38
N LEU A 425 -2.62 -48.66 15.29
CA LEU A 425 -4.00 -49.19 15.23
C LEU A 425 -4.18 -50.15 14.05
N ALA A 426 -4.55 -51.39 14.37
CA ALA A 426 -4.88 -52.48 13.44
C ALA A 426 -6.25 -52.28 12.76
N ALA A 427 -6.56 -51.06 12.30
CA ALA A 427 -7.78 -50.75 11.58
C ALA A 427 -7.43 -50.21 10.18
N GLN A 428 -8.03 -50.83 9.17
CA GLN A 428 -7.99 -50.53 7.72
C GLN A 428 -7.13 -49.31 7.33
N SER A 429 -5.92 -49.60 6.86
CA SER A 429 -4.94 -48.60 6.44
C SER A 429 -5.28 -48.04 5.07
N LEU A 430 -5.90 -46.85 5.03
CA LEU A 430 -5.90 -45.99 3.84
C LEU A 430 -4.51 -45.33 3.72
N THR A 431 -3.61 -45.92 2.95
CA THR A 431 -2.36 -45.25 2.52
C THR A 431 -2.55 -44.76 1.10
N GLN A 432 -2.58 -43.44 0.91
CA GLN A 432 -2.75 -42.85 -0.40
C GLN A 432 -1.45 -42.19 -0.88
N GLY A 433 -1.21 -42.23 -2.19
CA GLY A 433 -0.11 -41.53 -2.83
C GLY A 433 -0.22 -40.01 -2.70
N LYS A 434 0.62 -39.28 -3.43
CA LYS A 434 0.66 -37.80 -3.41
C LYS A 434 -0.68 -37.20 -3.83
N LEU A 435 -1.35 -36.51 -2.91
CA LEU A 435 -2.58 -35.75 -3.15
C LEU A 435 -2.26 -34.28 -3.44
N SER A 436 -3.16 -33.60 -4.16
CA SER A 436 -3.02 -32.18 -4.49
C SER A 436 -4.36 -31.46 -4.37
N ALA A 437 -4.39 -30.38 -3.58
CA ALA A 437 -5.61 -29.62 -3.33
C ALA A 437 -5.35 -28.11 -3.29
N PRO A 438 -6.38 -27.26 -3.42
CA PRO A 438 -6.25 -25.82 -3.23
C PRO A 438 -5.66 -25.49 -1.85
N ARG A 439 -4.82 -24.45 -1.76
CA ARG A 439 -4.20 -24.02 -0.50
C ARG A 439 -5.22 -23.62 0.57
N ILE A 440 -6.37 -23.09 0.15
CA ILE A 440 -7.49 -22.72 1.01
C ILE A 440 -8.31 -23.94 1.50
N LEU A 441 -8.03 -25.17 1.06
CA LEU A 441 -8.80 -26.33 1.53
C LEU A 441 -8.67 -26.46 3.06
N ARG A 442 -9.80 -26.53 3.77
CA ARG A 442 -9.83 -26.71 5.23
C ARG A 442 -9.61 -28.17 5.63
N ILE A 443 -9.07 -28.38 6.82
CA ILE A 443 -8.84 -29.73 7.37
C ILE A 443 -10.15 -30.51 7.54
N HIS A 444 -11.29 -29.88 7.82
CA HIS A 444 -12.58 -30.58 7.87
C HIS A 444 -12.92 -31.30 6.55
N LYS A 445 -12.50 -30.77 5.38
CA LYS A 445 -12.72 -31.44 4.09
C LYS A 445 -11.79 -32.63 3.91
N VAL A 446 -10.58 -32.56 4.46
CA VAL A 446 -9.66 -33.71 4.52
C VAL A 446 -10.26 -34.78 5.42
N VAL A 447 -10.81 -34.42 6.58
CA VAL A 447 -11.52 -35.34 7.48
C VAL A 447 -12.68 -36.03 6.76
N ASN A 448 -13.57 -35.28 6.10
CA ASN A 448 -14.69 -35.84 5.35
C ASN A 448 -14.22 -36.78 4.24
N TYR A 449 -13.14 -36.43 3.54
CA TYR A 449 -12.53 -37.29 2.53
C TYR A 449 -12.06 -38.64 3.10
N VAL A 450 -11.41 -38.64 4.26
CA VAL A 450 -10.99 -39.89 4.93
C VAL A 450 -12.21 -40.71 5.36
N ILE A 451 -13.26 -40.07 5.91
CA ILE A 451 -14.50 -40.75 6.32
C ILE A 451 -15.15 -41.43 5.10
N GLU A 452 -15.32 -40.70 3.99
CA GLU A 452 -15.94 -41.24 2.79
C GLU A 452 -15.16 -42.44 2.24
N LYS A 453 -13.83 -42.36 2.18
CA LYS A 453 -12.99 -43.45 1.69
C LYS A 453 -13.01 -44.68 2.60
N LEU A 454 -12.94 -44.49 3.92
CA LEU A 454 -13.03 -45.60 4.89
C LEU A 454 -14.42 -46.26 4.92
N VAL A 455 -15.49 -45.51 4.66
CA VAL A 455 -16.86 -46.04 4.63
C VAL A 455 -17.16 -46.79 3.32
N LEU A 456 -16.59 -46.34 2.20
CA LEU A 456 -16.72 -46.97 0.89
C LEU A 456 -15.88 -48.26 0.76
N ASP A 457 -14.75 -48.37 1.48
CA ASP A 457 -13.88 -49.56 1.46
C ASP A 457 -14.36 -50.72 2.36
N LYS A 458 -15.59 -50.69 2.89
CA LYS A 458 -16.20 -51.88 3.53
C LYS A 458 -16.71 -52.85 2.45
N PRO A 459 -16.14 -54.06 2.29
CA PRO A 459 -16.74 -55.06 1.41
C PRO A 459 -18.10 -55.46 1.99
N PHE A 460 -19.11 -55.50 1.13
CA PHE A 460 -20.37 -56.17 1.43
C PHE A 460 -20.07 -57.67 1.58
N GLU A 461 -19.89 -58.17 2.80
CA GLU A 461 -20.03 -59.60 3.05
C GLU A 461 -21.52 -59.94 3.20
N GLY A 462 -22.06 -60.55 2.15
CA GLY A 462 -23.36 -61.23 2.16
C GLY A 462 -23.29 -62.34 1.11
N GLY A 463 -23.03 -63.56 1.57
CA GLY A 463 -22.81 -64.73 0.71
C GLY A 463 -24.08 -65.21 -0.01
N SER A 464 -23.90 -65.68 -1.24
CA SER A 464 -24.39 -66.98 -1.71
C SER A 464 -23.78 -67.27 -3.09
N SER A 465 -23.23 -68.47 -3.22
CA SER A 465 -22.91 -69.15 -4.48
C SER A 465 -24.10 -69.15 -5.44
N ASP A 466 -23.89 -68.86 -6.73
CA ASP A 466 -23.74 -69.89 -7.77
C ASP A 466 -23.50 -69.29 -9.19
N GLY A 467 -22.71 -70.00 -10.00
CA GLY A 467 -22.86 -70.11 -11.47
C GLY A 467 -22.64 -68.92 -12.43
N GLY A 468 -21.48 -68.93 -13.11
CA GLY A 468 -21.45 -69.04 -14.58
C GLY A 468 -21.43 -67.80 -15.49
N PHE A 469 -20.22 -67.50 -16.01
CA PHE A 469 -19.84 -67.04 -17.36
C PHE A 469 -20.48 -65.80 -18.05
N GLY A 470 -19.59 -64.94 -18.59
CA GLY A 470 -19.80 -64.27 -19.88
C GLY A 470 -19.39 -62.80 -19.99
N LEU A 471 -18.25 -62.52 -20.64
CA LEU A 471 -17.82 -61.20 -21.12
C LEU A 471 -18.60 -60.79 -22.39
N GLY A 472 -18.98 -59.50 -22.51
CA GLY A 472 -19.50 -58.94 -23.77
C GLY A 472 -19.91 -57.47 -23.70
N LEU A 473 -19.08 -56.59 -24.27
CA LEU A 473 -19.35 -55.18 -24.59
C LEU A 473 -20.38 -55.05 -25.75
N GLY A 474 -21.18 -53.98 -25.77
CA GLY A 474 -21.75 -53.45 -27.02
C GLY A 474 -23.14 -52.80 -26.98
N VAL A 475 -23.14 -51.49 -26.69
CA VAL A 475 -23.99 -50.38 -27.21
C VAL A 475 -25.16 -50.70 -28.16
N GLY A 476 -26.33 -50.12 -27.87
CA GLY A 476 -27.44 -49.93 -28.82
C GLY A 476 -28.62 -49.14 -28.22
N GLN A 477 -28.98 -48.03 -28.87
CA GLN A 477 -29.80 -46.90 -28.42
C GLN A 477 -31.23 -46.99 -29.00
N GLY A 478 -32.27 -46.48 -28.29
CA GLY A 478 -33.47 -45.95 -28.97
C GLY A 478 -34.88 -46.19 -28.39
N GLN A 479 -35.45 -45.12 -27.80
CA GLN A 479 -36.84 -44.62 -27.86
C GLN A 479 -38.05 -45.27 -27.12
N LEU A 480 -38.50 -44.53 -26.09
CA LEU A 480 -39.86 -43.98 -25.80
C LEU A 480 -41.13 -44.84 -26.01
N SER A 481 -41.88 -45.08 -24.91
CA SER A 481 -43.19 -44.42 -24.64
C SER A 481 -43.87 -44.89 -23.32
N SER A 482 -44.27 -43.88 -22.54
CA SER A 482 -45.36 -43.71 -21.55
C SER A 482 -46.24 -44.90 -21.05
N VAL A 483 -46.47 -44.96 -19.73
CA VAL A 483 -47.73 -44.65 -18.99
C VAL A 483 -47.83 -45.41 -17.64
N ALA A 484 -48.22 -44.65 -16.60
CA ALA A 484 -48.95 -45.01 -15.37
C ALA A 484 -48.24 -45.61 -14.13
N ASP A 485 -48.42 -44.83 -13.05
CA ASP A 485 -48.86 -45.18 -11.69
C ASP A 485 -48.13 -46.23 -10.86
N GLY A 486 -47.68 -45.77 -9.69
CA GLY A 486 -47.25 -46.65 -8.61
C GLY A 486 -46.70 -45.87 -7.44
N SER A 487 -47.59 -45.28 -6.63
CA SER A 487 -47.27 -44.80 -5.29
C SER A 487 -46.56 -45.89 -4.47
N PHE A 488 -45.26 -45.76 -4.28
CA PHE A 488 -44.53 -46.47 -3.24
C PHE A 488 -44.08 -45.50 -2.16
N ARG A 489 -44.90 -45.42 -1.11
CA ARG A 489 -44.37 -45.25 0.24
C ARG A 489 -43.37 -46.38 0.45
N SER A 490 -42.08 -46.05 0.52
CA SER A 490 -41.08 -46.95 1.07
C SER A 490 -40.32 -46.19 2.15
N GLY A 491 -40.73 -46.44 3.40
CA GLY A 491 -39.97 -46.07 4.56
C GLY A 491 -38.61 -46.75 4.50
N MET A 492 -37.58 -46.01 4.13
CA MET A 492 -36.20 -46.45 4.28
C MET A 492 -35.77 -46.10 5.70
N LYS A 493 -35.65 -47.15 6.51
CA LYS A 493 -35.21 -47.12 7.91
C LYS A 493 -33.93 -46.29 8.07
N SER A 494 -33.95 -45.39 9.06
CA SER A 494 -32.81 -44.64 9.56
C SER A 494 -31.70 -45.56 10.05
N TRP A 495 -30.74 -45.88 9.18
CA TRP A 495 -29.46 -46.44 9.61
C TRP A 495 -28.57 -45.30 10.10
N GLN A 496 -28.61 -45.04 11.41
CA GLN A 496 -27.55 -44.33 12.12
C GLN A 496 -26.27 -45.18 12.04
N LYS A 497 -25.55 -45.12 10.91
CA LYS A 497 -24.15 -45.57 10.87
C LYS A 497 -23.34 -44.56 11.68
N ILE A 498 -22.76 -45.05 12.77
CA ILE A 498 -21.78 -44.34 13.62
C ILE A 498 -20.74 -43.69 12.69
N LYS A 499 -20.75 -42.36 12.56
CA LYS A 499 -19.71 -41.62 11.86
C LYS A 499 -18.43 -41.76 12.71
N PRO A 500 -17.36 -42.41 12.21
CA PRO A 500 -16.12 -42.48 12.96
C PRO A 500 -15.59 -41.05 13.17
N SER A 501 -15.21 -40.71 14.40
CA SER A 501 -14.56 -39.43 14.67
C SER A 501 -13.10 -39.53 14.20
N ILE A 502 -12.72 -38.76 13.20
CA ILE A 502 -11.35 -38.76 12.64
C ILE A 502 -10.64 -37.48 13.02
N GLU A 503 -9.41 -37.63 13.52
CA GLU A 503 -8.50 -36.52 13.77
C GLU A 503 -7.38 -36.55 12.74
N ILE A 504 -6.98 -35.36 12.27
CA ILE A 504 -5.81 -35.18 11.41
C ILE A 504 -4.69 -34.55 12.24
N LEU A 505 -3.49 -35.11 12.12
CA LEU A 505 -2.28 -34.67 12.80
C LEU A 505 -1.22 -34.28 11.78
N CYS A 506 -0.38 -33.31 12.16
CA CYS A 506 0.85 -32.98 11.44
C CYS A 506 1.95 -32.72 12.48
N ASN A 507 3.15 -33.29 12.31
CA ASN A 507 4.24 -33.22 13.30
C ASN A 507 3.77 -33.59 14.74
N ASN A 508 2.92 -34.61 14.88
CA ASN A 508 2.31 -35.06 16.15
C ASN A 508 1.39 -34.04 16.85
N GLN A 509 1.02 -32.95 16.18
CA GLN A 509 0.03 -31.99 16.67
C GLN A 509 -1.33 -32.25 16.01
N VAL A 510 -2.40 -32.29 16.81
CA VAL A 510 -3.79 -32.36 16.29
C VAL A 510 -4.15 -31.03 15.63
N LEU A 511 -4.63 -31.10 14.39
CA LEU A 511 -5.01 -29.92 13.62
C LEU A 511 -6.46 -29.52 13.89
N SER A 512 -6.73 -28.22 13.97
CA SER A 512 -8.11 -27.72 14.03
C SER A 512 -8.80 -27.92 12.68
N PRO A 513 -10.08 -28.36 12.65
CA PRO A 513 -10.85 -28.54 11.41
C PRO A 513 -10.96 -27.27 10.56
N GLU A 514 -10.86 -26.08 11.17
CA GLU A 514 -10.97 -24.79 10.48
C GLU A 514 -9.66 -24.34 9.81
N MET A 515 -8.52 -24.94 10.17
CA MET A 515 -7.24 -24.58 9.55
C MET A 515 -7.22 -24.93 8.06
N SER A 516 -6.66 -24.05 7.24
CA SER A 516 -6.40 -24.32 5.83
C SER A 516 -5.06 -25.06 5.64
N LEU A 517 -4.92 -25.81 4.54
CA LEU A 517 -3.65 -26.44 4.15
C LEU A 517 -2.49 -25.43 4.09
N ALA A 518 -2.75 -24.19 3.65
CA ALA A 518 -1.76 -23.12 3.65
C ALA A 518 -1.28 -22.78 5.06
N THR A 519 -2.22 -22.66 6.00
CA THR A 519 -1.95 -22.35 7.41
C THR A 519 -1.16 -23.46 8.07
N VAL A 520 -1.56 -24.72 7.86
CA VAL A 520 -0.83 -25.89 8.37
C VAL A 520 0.59 -25.92 7.81
N ARG A 521 0.77 -25.68 6.51
CA ARG A 521 2.09 -25.63 5.89
C ARG A 521 2.97 -24.53 6.47
N ALA A 522 2.41 -23.33 6.68
CA ALA A 522 3.16 -22.17 7.16
C ALA A 522 3.53 -22.25 8.65
N TYR A 523 2.63 -22.72 9.52
CA TYR A 523 2.80 -22.62 10.97
C TYR A 523 3.06 -23.95 11.67
N VAL A 524 2.64 -25.10 11.12
CA VAL A 524 2.81 -26.41 11.76
C VAL A 524 3.90 -27.23 11.09
N TRP A 525 3.87 -27.33 9.75
CA TRP A 525 4.83 -28.14 8.99
C TRP A 525 6.23 -27.54 9.00
N LYS A 526 6.35 -26.25 8.63
CA LYS A 526 7.59 -25.45 8.59
C LYS A 526 8.77 -26.09 7.83
N LYS A 527 8.51 -27.05 6.94
CA LYS A 527 9.51 -27.72 6.10
C LYS A 527 9.26 -27.40 4.61
N PRO A 528 10.33 -27.38 3.77
CA PRO A 528 10.18 -27.11 2.34
C PRO A 528 9.51 -28.25 1.57
N GLU A 529 9.55 -29.46 2.12
CA GLU A 529 9.00 -30.69 1.54
C GLU A 529 7.47 -30.66 1.40
N ASP A 530 6.93 -31.64 0.69
CA ASP A 530 5.48 -31.87 0.61
C ASP A 530 4.92 -32.11 2.03
N LEU A 531 3.71 -31.62 2.27
CA LEU A 531 3.08 -31.71 3.60
C LEU A 531 2.74 -33.17 3.91
N ILE A 532 3.02 -33.63 5.13
CA ILE A 532 2.61 -34.97 5.58
C ILE A 532 1.52 -34.82 6.65
N LEU A 533 0.35 -35.41 6.36
CA LEU A 533 -0.79 -35.47 7.27
C LEU A 533 -1.01 -36.90 7.71
N ASN A 534 -1.14 -37.11 9.02
CA ASN A 534 -1.46 -38.41 9.60
C ASN A 534 -2.90 -38.40 10.10
N TYR A 535 -3.69 -39.44 9.86
CA TYR A 535 -5.05 -39.54 10.41
C TYR A 535 -5.16 -40.61 11.50
N ARG A 536 -6.02 -40.34 12.48
CA ARG A 536 -6.36 -41.22 13.60
C ARG A 536 -7.87 -41.42 13.67
N VAL A 537 -8.31 -42.67 13.68
CA VAL A 537 -9.73 -43.03 13.89
C VAL A 537 -9.97 -43.21 15.39
N MET A 538 -10.84 -42.36 15.96
CA MET A 538 -11.31 -42.49 17.33
C MET A 538 -12.58 -43.34 17.32
N GLN A 539 -12.58 -44.47 18.03
CA GLN A 539 -13.80 -45.21 18.31
C GLN A 539 -14.61 -44.39 19.33
N THR A 540 -15.76 -43.87 18.90
CA THR A 540 -16.78 -43.35 19.80
C THR A 540 -17.23 -44.47 20.72
N ARG A 541 -16.97 -44.33 22.03
CA ARG A 541 -17.47 -45.24 23.07
C ARG A 541 -18.98 -45.15 23.21
#